data_AF-A0A4P5YN87-F1
#
_entry.id   AF-A0A4P5YN87-F1
#
_cell.length_a   1.000
_cell.length_b   1.000
_cell.length_c   1.000
_cell.angle_alpha   90.00
_cell.angle_beta   90.00
_cell.angle_gamma   90.00
#
_symmetry.space_group_name_H-M   'P 1'
#
loop_
_entity.id
_entity.type
_entity.pdbx_description
1 polymer ?
#
loop_
_entity_poly.entity_id
_entity_poly.type
_entity_poly.pdbx_seq_one_letter_code
_entity_poly.pdbx_strand_id
1 'polypeptide(L)'
;MPSLTLCCLLIIRSLAAREILVHDVAELHAAVTKAVPGDTINLAKGRNVDVALRLTKGGTESRPITLAAVVPGEAIFSGCSKIELAAPYITLDGLYFLGGALEGEKQGGSVLTLASHHGVIRQTAVVDFKPAAFKTRVLLGLLCRRT
;
A
#
# COMPACT_ATOMS: atom_id res chain seq x y z
N MET A 1 -18.20 -48.23 -30.36
CA MET A 1 -18.45 -47.84 -28.95
C MET A 1 -17.83 -48.93 -28.08
N PRO A 2 -17.04 -48.68 -27.01
CA PRO A 2 -16.70 -47.46 -26.27
C PRO A 2 -15.23 -47.05 -26.61
N SER A 3 -14.51 -46.07 -26.05
CA SER A 3 -14.43 -45.52 -24.70
C SER A 3 -13.72 -44.17 -24.78
N LEU A 4 -14.50 -43.09 -24.81
CA LEU A 4 -14.06 -41.69 -24.82
C LEU A 4 -13.78 -41.15 -23.40
N THR A 5 -13.51 -42.03 -22.42
CA THR A 5 -13.38 -41.66 -21.01
C THR A 5 -11.90 -41.47 -20.62
N LEU A 6 -11.15 -40.68 -21.40
CA LEU A 6 -9.76 -40.35 -21.11
C LEU A 6 -9.64 -38.89 -20.66
N CYS A 7 -9.24 -38.71 -19.41
CA CYS A 7 -8.69 -37.48 -18.84
C CYS A 7 -9.57 -36.21 -18.83
N CYS A 8 -10.73 -36.28 -18.18
CA CYS A 8 -11.38 -35.08 -17.62
C CYS A 8 -11.20 -34.99 -16.09
N LEU A 9 -10.03 -35.35 -15.57
CA LEU A 9 -9.57 -34.88 -14.27
C LEU A 9 -8.85 -33.53 -14.45
N LEU A 10 -9.58 -32.55 -14.99
CA LEU A 10 -9.28 -31.14 -14.72
C LEU A 10 -9.53 -30.97 -13.23
N ILE A 11 -8.46 -31.14 -12.45
CA ILE A 11 -8.41 -30.69 -11.06
C ILE A 11 -8.73 -29.20 -11.12
N ILE A 12 -10.00 -28.86 -10.90
CA ILE A 12 -10.45 -27.50 -10.66
C ILE A 12 -9.76 -27.12 -9.36
N ARG A 13 -8.53 -26.59 -9.46
CA ARG A 13 -7.92 -25.87 -8.36
C ARG A 13 -8.76 -24.63 -8.21
N SER A 14 -9.76 -24.72 -7.33
CA SER A 14 -10.42 -23.55 -6.77
C SER A 14 -9.30 -22.65 -6.26
N LEU A 15 -8.99 -21.60 -7.03
CA LEU A 15 -8.06 -20.57 -6.60
C LEU A 15 -8.86 -19.70 -5.61
N ALA A 16 -9.10 -20.28 -4.45
CA ALA A 16 -9.72 -19.59 -3.34
C ALA A 16 -8.82 -18.40 -2.98
N ALA A 17 -9.45 -17.25 -2.77
CA ALA A 17 -8.80 -16.08 -2.18
C ALA A 17 -8.09 -16.53 -0.89
N ARG A 18 -6.76 -16.37 -0.84
CA ARG A 18 -6.02 -16.68 0.38
C ARG A 18 -6.00 -15.45 1.28
N GLU A 19 -6.36 -15.66 2.54
CA GLU A 19 -6.12 -14.68 3.59
C GLU A 19 -4.75 -14.95 4.21
N ILE A 20 -3.88 -13.95 4.11
CA ILE A 20 -2.50 -14.02 4.59
C ILE A 20 -2.38 -13.02 5.73
N LEU A 21 -2.35 -13.50 6.97
CA LEU A 21 -2.07 -12.68 8.13
C LEU A 21 -0.56 -12.42 8.23
N VAL A 22 -0.19 -11.16 8.38
CA VAL A 22 1.18 -10.66 8.41
C VAL A 22 1.40 -9.84 9.68
N HIS A 23 2.48 -10.10 10.40
CA HIS A 23 2.77 -9.43 11.68
C HIS A 23 3.89 -8.39 11.58
N ASP A 24 4.78 -8.54 10.60
CA ASP A 24 5.94 -7.69 10.45
C ASP A 24 6.22 -7.33 8.98
N VAL A 25 7.16 -6.41 8.80
CA VAL A 25 7.53 -5.86 7.50
C VAL A 25 8.17 -6.93 6.59
N ALA A 26 8.94 -7.87 7.12
CA ALA A 26 9.56 -8.93 6.33
C ALA A 26 8.51 -9.92 5.81
N GLU A 27 7.56 -10.31 6.66
CA GLU A 27 6.38 -11.07 6.25
C GLU A 27 5.55 -10.32 5.20
N LEU A 28 5.38 -9.00 5.35
CA LEU A 28 4.66 -8.16 4.39
C LEU A 28 5.34 -8.18 3.01
N HIS A 29 6.65 -8.01 2.96
CA HIS A 29 7.41 -8.09 1.71
C HIS A 29 7.31 -9.47 1.07
N ALA A 30 7.39 -10.53 1.87
CA ALA A 30 7.27 -11.90 1.38
C ALA A 30 5.87 -12.18 0.83
N ALA A 31 4.82 -11.72 1.52
CA ALA A 31 3.43 -11.86 1.12
C ALA A 31 3.16 -11.12 -0.19
N VAL A 32 3.57 -9.86 -0.30
CA VAL A 32 3.41 -9.04 -1.52
C VAL A 32 4.14 -9.64 -2.72
N THR A 33 5.32 -10.23 -2.51
CA THR A 33 6.10 -10.87 -3.59
C THR A 33 5.46 -12.15 -4.09
N LYS A 34 4.80 -12.90 -3.19
CA LYS A 34 4.14 -14.18 -3.49
C LYS A 34 2.65 -14.05 -3.83
N ALA A 35 2.08 -12.85 -3.70
CA ALA A 35 0.67 -12.60 -3.90
C ALA A 35 0.21 -12.98 -5.30
N VAL A 36 -0.95 -13.64 -5.37
CA VAL A 36 -1.64 -13.99 -6.61
C VAL A 36 -3.01 -13.29 -6.67
N PRO A 37 -3.61 -13.13 -7.87
CA PRO A 37 -4.91 -12.49 -8.02
C PRO A 37 -5.98 -13.12 -7.10
N GLY A 38 -6.61 -12.28 -6.27
CA GLY A 38 -7.61 -12.68 -5.28
C GLY A 38 -7.09 -12.80 -3.85
N ASP A 39 -5.78 -12.73 -3.63
CA ASP A 39 -5.22 -12.79 -2.27
C ASP A 39 -5.57 -11.52 -1.47
N THR A 40 -5.80 -11.72 -0.17
CA THR A 40 -6.00 -10.67 0.81
C THR A 40 -4.89 -10.77 1.86
N ILE A 41 -4.01 -9.77 1.87
CA ILE A 41 -2.92 -9.62 2.83
C ILE A 41 -3.45 -8.75 3.97
N ASN A 42 -3.63 -9.37 5.14
CA ASN A 42 -4.11 -8.73 6.35
C ASN A 42 -2.91 -8.39 7.24
N LEU A 43 -2.61 -7.11 7.38
CA LEU A 43 -1.57 -6.61 8.26
C LEU A 43 -2.10 -6.48 9.67
N ALA A 44 -1.48 -7.17 10.62
CA ALA A 44 -1.79 -7.09 12.02
C ALA A 44 -1.56 -5.68 12.57
N LYS A 45 -2.18 -5.40 13.72
CA LYS A 45 -1.95 -4.15 14.44
C LYS A 45 -0.47 -3.94 14.74
N GLY A 46 0.00 -2.72 14.54
CA GLY A 46 1.40 -2.41 14.80
C GLY A 46 1.86 -1.15 14.10
N ARG A 47 3.03 -0.66 14.54
CA ARG A 47 3.71 0.46 13.92
C ARG A 47 4.84 -0.04 13.03
N ASN A 48 4.76 0.32 11.77
CA ASN A 48 5.70 0.01 10.71
C ASN A 48 6.48 1.29 10.37
N VAL A 49 7.79 1.27 10.56
CA VAL A 49 8.66 2.43 10.41
C VAL A 49 9.55 2.22 9.18
N ASP A 50 9.72 3.27 8.38
CA ASP A 50 10.62 3.28 7.21
C ASP A 50 10.33 2.17 6.17
N VAL A 51 9.06 1.84 5.97
CA VAL A 51 8.66 0.78 5.03
C VAL A 51 8.55 1.30 3.62
N ALA A 52 9.36 0.76 2.71
CA ALA A 52 9.26 1.03 1.28
C ALA A 52 8.66 -0.16 0.55
N LEU A 53 7.35 -0.12 0.28
CA LEU A 53 6.62 -1.21 -0.37
C LEU A 53 6.33 -0.87 -1.83
N ARG A 54 6.63 -1.81 -2.73
CA ARG A 54 6.30 -1.69 -4.15
C ARG A 54 5.57 -2.94 -4.62
N LEU A 55 4.28 -2.80 -4.92
CA LEU A 55 3.45 -3.90 -5.40
C LEU A 55 3.54 -4.00 -6.92
N THR A 56 4.29 -4.99 -7.40
CA THR A 56 4.48 -5.28 -8.83
C THR A 56 3.60 -6.42 -9.35
N LYS A 57 2.92 -7.14 -8.44
CA LYS A 57 1.92 -8.15 -8.76
C LYS A 57 0.54 -7.51 -8.68
N GLY A 58 -0.22 -7.60 -9.78
CA GLY A 58 -1.58 -7.09 -9.88
C GLY A 58 -2.61 -8.20 -9.85
N GLY A 59 -3.85 -7.84 -9.53
CA GLY A 59 -5.00 -8.73 -9.61
C GLY A 59 -5.67 -8.72 -10.99
N THR A 60 -6.89 -9.23 -11.03
CA THR A 60 -7.81 -9.10 -12.16
C THR A 60 -9.08 -8.39 -11.69
N GLU A 61 -9.91 -7.92 -12.62
CA GLU A 61 -11.19 -7.24 -12.30
C GLU A 61 -12.07 -8.04 -11.33
N SER A 62 -12.17 -9.36 -11.54
CA SER A 62 -12.93 -10.26 -10.66
C SER A 62 -12.19 -10.69 -9.40
N ARG A 63 -10.88 -10.48 -9.32
CA ARG A 63 -9.99 -10.99 -8.25
C ARG A 63 -8.85 -10.00 -8.00
N PRO A 64 -9.15 -8.84 -7.40
CA PRO A 64 -8.12 -7.88 -7.02
C PRO A 64 -7.22 -8.46 -5.93
N ILE A 65 -5.99 -7.94 -5.82
CA ILE A 65 -5.13 -8.20 -4.66
C ILE A 65 -5.45 -7.13 -3.62
N THR A 66 -5.76 -7.54 -2.39
CA THR A 66 -6.11 -6.62 -1.31
C THR A 66 -5.00 -6.59 -0.28
N LEU A 67 -4.51 -5.40 0.08
CA LEU A 67 -3.68 -5.18 1.25
C LEU A 67 -4.51 -4.39 2.25
N ALA A 68 -4.93 -5.05 3.32
CA ALA A 68 -5.82 -4.52 4.33
C ALA A 68 -5.16 -4.53 5.71
N ALA A 69 -5.53 -3.59 6.57
CA ALA A 69 -5.31 -3.73 8.00
C ALA A 69 -6.35 -4.68 8.60
N VAL A 70 -5.94 -5.57 9.53
CA VAL A 70 -6.90 -6.41 10.28
C VAL A 70 -7.92 -5.54 11.02
N VAL A 71 -7.45 -4.45 11.63
CA VAL A 71 -8.28 -3.41 12.23
C VAL A 71 -7.96 -2.08 11.53
N PRO A 72 -8.92 -1.45 10.84
CA PRO A 72 -8.70 -0.17 10.17
C PRO A 72 -8.17 0.87 11.14
N GLY A 73 -7.04 1.51 10.79
CA GLY A 73 -6.40 2.52 11.65
C GLY A 73 -5.30 1.97 12.57
N GLU A 74 -5.22 0.65 12.81
CA GLU A 74 -4.21 0.07 13.71
C GLU A 74 -2.93 -0.38 13.00
N ALA A 75 -2.93 -0.43 11.66
CA ALA A 75 -1.72 -0.65 10.86
C ALA A 75 -1.08 0.71 10.51
N ILE A 76 -0.18 1.16 11.38
CA ILE A 76 0.38 2.51 11.32
C ILE A 76 1.70 2.51 10.54
N PHE A 77 1.82 3.34 9.51
CA PHE A 77 3.03 3.61 8.74
C PHE A 77 3.61 4.97 9.12
N SER A 78 4.90 5.03 9.42
CA SER A 78 5.59 6.25 9.85
C SER A 78 7.03 6.34 9.34
N GLY A 79 7.74 7.43 9.64
CA GLY A 79 9.09 7.68 9.12
C GLY A 79 9.10 7.97 7.61
N CYS A 80 10.08 7.43 6.89
CA CYS A 80 10.25 7.52 5.44
C CYS A 80 9.40 6.49 4.66
N SER A 81 8.27 6.05 5.21
CA SER A 81 7.44 5.01 4.61
C SER A 81 6.80 5.47 3.29
N LYS A 82 6.80 4.59 2.30
CA LYS A 82 6.20 4.81 0.98
C LYS A 82 5.59 3.52 0.43
N ILE A 83 4.42 3.62 -0.19
CA ILE A 83 3.76 2.51 -0.88
C ILE A 83 3.53 2.89 -2.34
N GLU A 84 3.96 2.03 -3.26
CA GLU A 84 3.75 2.20 -4.70
C GLU A 84 2.94 1.02 -5.25
N LEU A 85 1.78 1.31 -5.83
CA LEU A 85 0.96 0.36 -6.57
C LEU A 85 1.39 0.38 -8.04
N ALA A 86 2.34 -0.47 -8.40
CA ALA A 86 2.93 -0.54 -9.74
C ALA A 86 2.25 -1.56 -10.68
N ALA A 87 1.15 -2.17 -10.23
CA ALA A 87 0.38 -3.14 -11.01
C ALA A 87 -1.14 -2.92 -10.81
N PRO A 88 -1.98 -3.43 -11.72
CA PRO A 88 -3.41 -3.09 -11.72
C PRO A 88 -4.22 -3.94 -10.75
N TYR A 89 -5.45 -3.49 -10.46
CA TYR A 89 -6.43 -4.19 -9.60
C TYR A 89 -5.87 -4.51 -8.21
N ILE A 90 -5.28 -3.50 -7.58
CA ILE A 90 -4.79 -3.58 -6.19
C ILE A 90 -5.68 -2.69 -5.32
N THR A 91 -6.17 -3.24 -4.22
CA THR A 91 -6.93 -2.49 -3.22
C THR A 91 -6.10 -2.31 -1.96
N LEU A 92 -5.95 -1.06 -1.52
CA LEU A 92 -5.44 -0.71 -0.19
C LEU A 92 -6.60 -0.34 0.71
N ASP A 93 -6.65 -0.95 1.89
CA ASP A 93 -7.76 -0.81 2.83
C ASP A 93 -7.29 -0.63 4.28
N GLY A 94 -7.81 0.36 4.98
CA GLY A 94 -7.63 0.47 6.43
C GLY A 94 -6.23 0.86 6.91
N LEU A 95 -5.31 1.27 6.03
CA LEU A 95 -3.95 1.66 6.41
C LEU A 95 -3.92 3.08 7.00
N TYR A 96 -3.02 3.32 7.95
CA TYR A 96 -2.90 4.63 8.58
C TYR A 96 -1.47 5.17 8.47
N PHE A 97 -1.28 6.27 7.74
CA PHE A 97 0.01 6.93 7.64
C PHE A 97 0.05 8.08 8.63
N LEU A 98 0.91 8.00 9.64
CA LEU A 98 0.97 8.96 10.75
C LEU A 98 2.40 9.43 11.03
N GLY A 99 2.61 10.74 11.07
CA GLY A 99 3.84 11.35 11.61
C GLY A 99 5.12 10.92 10.88
N GLY A 100 5.04 10.82 9.55
CA GLY A 100 6.19 10.49 8.70
C GLY A 100 6.93 11.73 8.20
N ALA A 101 8.18 11.53 7.80
CA ALA A 101 9.01 12.55 7.17
C ALA A 101 9.65 11.95 5.92
N LEU A 102 9.24 12.42 4.75
CA LEU A 102 9.93 12.07 3.51
C LEU A 102 11.15 12.97 3.37
N GLU A 103 12.27 12.58 3.99
CA GLU A 103 13.55 13.27 3.82
C GLU A 103 14.24 12.80 2.54
N GLY A 104 14.39 13.71 1.59
CA GLY A 104 15.07 13.45 0.31
C GLY A 104 15.11 14.71 -0.54
N GLU A 105 16.29 15.02 -1.08
CA GLU A 105 16.65 16.27 -1.78
C GLU A 105 15.83 16.57 -3.04
N LYS A 106 14.99 15.64 -3.50
CA LYS A 106 14.01 15.90 -4.57
C LYS A 106 12.65 16.15 -3.95
N GLN A 107 12.23 17.41 -3.99
CA GLN A 107 10.91 17.90 -3.60
C GLN A 107 9.80 17.25 -4.45
N GLY A 108 9.49 15.97 -4.21
CA GLY A 108 8.58 15.20 -5.07
C GLY A 108 8.30 13.76 -4.62
N GLY A 109 8.56 13.40 -3.36
CA GLY A 109 8.18 12.09 -2.82
C GLY A 109 6.68 12.04 -2.49
N SER A 110 5.99 11.01 -2.98
CA SER A 110 4.60 10.69 -2.60
C SER A 110 4.58 9.55 -1.58
N VAL A 111 3.77 9.67 -0.53
CA VAL A 111 3.57 8.62 0.50
C VAL A 111 2.92 7.39 -0.12
N LEU A 112 1.95 7.64 -0.99
CA LEU A 112 1.19 6.63 -1.68
C LEU A 112 1.15 6.97 -3.17
N THR A 113 1.69 6.08 -4.00
CA THR A 113 1.79 6.28 -5.45
C THR A 113 0.96 5.24 -6.17
N LEU A 114 0.03 5.68 -7.01
CA LEU A 114 -0.63 4.83 -8.00
C LEU A 114 0.13 4.93 -9.32
N ALA A 115 0.92 3.91 -9.65
CA ALA A 115 1.69 3.84 -10.88
C ALA A 115 1.04 2.93 -11.95
N SER A 116 -0.22 2.52 -11.72
CA SER A 116 -0.98 1.64 -12.60
C SER A 116 -2.48 2.01 -12.61
N HIS A 117 -3.31 1.19 -13.27
CA HIS A 117 -4.76 1.40 -13.43
C HIS A 117 -5.62 0.53 -12.50
N HIS A 118 -6.86 0.96 -12.23
CA HIS A 118 -7.82 0.25 -11.35
C HIS A 118 -7.32 -0.04 -9.92
N GLY A 119 -6.38 0.76 -9.43
CA GLY A 119 -6.01 0.78 -8.02
C GLY A 119 -7.11 1.44 -7.20
N VAL A 120 -7.44 0.85 -6.05
CA VAL A 120 -8.43 1.39 -5.11
C VAL A 120 -7.74 1.67 -3.78
N ILE A 121 -7.96 2.84 -3.22
CA ILE A 121 -7.51 3.20 -1.87
C ILE A 121 -8.74 3.60 -1.08
N ARG A 122 -9.04 2.89 0.00
CA ARG A 122 -10.20 3.18 0.86
C ARG A 122 -9.85 3.03 2.33
N GLN A 123 -10.66 3.68 3.17
CA GLN A 123 -10.53 3.64 4.65
C GLN A 123 -9.10 3.94 5.14
N THR A 124 -8.34 4.67 4.33
CA THR A 124 -6.94 5.01 4.58
C THR A 124 -6.88 6.48 4.95
N ALA A 125 -6.09 6.80 5.96
CA ALA A 125 -5.84 8.18 6.33
C ALA A 125 -4.34 8.48 6.34
N VAL A 126 -4.01 9.70 5.88
CA VAL A 126 -2.65 10.24 5.87
C VAL A 126 -2.67 11.51 6.72
N VAL A 127 -2.03 11.44 7.88
CA VAL A 127 -2.08 12.48 8.92
C VAL A 127 -0.66 12.87 9.30
N ASP A 128 -0.35 14.16 9.28
CA ASP A 128 0.95 14.72 9.65
C ASP A 128 2.14 14.06 8.92
N PHE A 129 1.94 13.66 7.67
CA PHE A 129 2.96 12.99 6.87
C PHE A 129 3.65 14.02 5.96
N LYS A 130 4.90 14.36 6.32
CA LYS A 130 5.79 15.38 5.77
C LYS A 130 5.58 16.84 6.27
N PRO A 131 6.02 17.18 7.50
CA PRO A 131 6.41 18.56 7.79
C PRO A 131 7.94 18.68 7.92
N ALA A 132 8.61 19.11 6.84
CA ALA A 132 10.03 19.46 6.84
C ALA A 132 10.22 20.86 7.47
N ALA A 133 10.09 20.96 8.80
CA ALA A 133 10.06 22.22 9.56
C ALA A 133 9.02 23.24 9.04
N PHE A 134 8.12 23.68 9.92
CA PHE A 134 7.51 24.99 9.72
C PHE A 134 8.65 26.02 9.65
N LYS A 135 9.06 26.44 8.46
CA LYS A 135 9.78 27.71 8.32
C LYS A 135 8.73 28.79 8.51
N THR A 136 8.32 29.00 9.76
CA THR A 136 7.50 30.13 10.16
C THR A 136 8.34 31.37 9.87
N ARG A 137 8.20 31.92 8.67
CA ARG A 137 8.65 33.27 8.39
C ARG A 137 7.60 34.16 9.03
N VAL A 138 7.73 34.39 10.34
CA VAL A 138 7.09 35.54 10.97
C VAL A 138 7.61 36.72 10.18
N LEU A 139 6.74 37.34 9.40
CA LEU A 139 7.06 38.58 8.68
C LEU A 139 7.05 39.69 9.73
N LEU A 140 8.02 39.64 10.66
CA LEU A 140 8.35 40.78 11.50
C LEU A 140 9.04 41.79 10.57
N GLY A 141 8.40 42.93 10.42
CA GLY A 141 8.54 43.80 9.26
C GLY A 141 9.95 44.30 8.96
N LEU A 142 10.18 44.61 7.69
CA LEU A 142 11.14 45.63 7.27
C LEU A 142 10.53 46.42 6.10
N LEU A 143 10.23 47.67 6.43
CA LEU A 143 9.90 48.85 5.64
C LEU A 143 9.83 48.72 4.11
N CYS A 144 8.65 49.02 3.58
CA CYS A 144 8.52 49.72 2.30
C CYS A 144 8.96 51.18 2.52
N ARG A 145 10.16 51.56 2.09
CA ARG A 145 10.47 52.97 1.81
C ARG A 145 10.34 53.19 0.31
N ARG A 146 9.35 54.00 -0.05
CA ARG A 146 9.30 54.72 -1.33
C ARG A 146 10.42 55.76 -1.33
N THR A 147 11.22 55.77 -2.39
CA THR A 147 11.65 56.97 -3.12
C THR A 147 11.90 56.55 -4.55
#